data_AF-A0A822LCE2-F1
#
_entry.id   AF-A0A822LCE2-F1
#
_cell.length_a   1.000
_cell.length_b   1.000
_cell.length_c   1.000
_cell.angle_alpha   90.00
_cell.angle_beta   90.00
_cell.angle_gamma   90.00
#
_symmetry.space_group_name_H-M   'P 1'
#
loop_
_entity.id
_entity.type
_entity.pdbx_description
1 polymer ?
#
loop_
_entity_poly.entity_id
_entity_poly.type
_entity_poly.pdbx_seq_one_letter_code
_entity_poly.pdbx_strand_id
1 'polypeptide(L)'
;MHDYLLVQFSLSIIYTVLLVFPLMGKNYHASVVCAGYLGLTLGATPTAIANMTAVTEHFGASPQAFIIVPLVGAFFIDLFNAFIIQQFLNFLT
;
A
#
# COMPACT_ATOMS: atom_id res chain seq x y z
N MET A 1 2.08 24.49 3.77
CA MET A 1 2.46 23.36 2.87
C MET A 1 3.06 22.18 3.65
N HIS A 2 3.54 22.36 4.89
CA HIS A 2 4.04 21.25 5.71
C HIS A 2 2.92 20.47 6.45
N ASP A 3 1.79 21.12 6.73
CA ASP A 3 0.80 20.59 7.69
C ASP A 3 -0.02 19.41 7.11
N TYR A 4 -0.32 19.41 5.82
CA TYR A 4 -1.11 18.34 5.18
C TYR A 4 -0.31 17.03 5.03
N LEU A 5 1.01 17.13 4.83
CA LEU A 5 1.89 15.96 4.71
C LEU A 5 1.97 15.20 6.03
N LEU A 6 2.07 15.92 7.15
CA LEU A 6 2.07 15.31 8.48
C LEU A 6 0.73 14.63 8.76
N VAL A 7 -0.39 15.30 8.44
CA VAL A 7 -1.72 14.72 8.61
C VAL A 7 -1.90 13.47 7.73
N GLN A 8 -1.48 13.52 6.47
CA GLN A 8 -1.52 12.38 5.55
C GLN A 8 -0.66 11.21 6.05
N PHE A 9 0.56 11.51 6.49
CA PHE A 9 1.49 10.52 7.03
C PHE A 9 0.92 9.84 8.27
N SER A 10 0.42 10.61 9.22
CA SER A 10 -0.22 10.09 10.44
C SER A 10 -1.45 9.25 10.12
N LEU A 11 -2.35 9.72 9.26
CA LEU A 11 -3.54 8.96 8.83
C LEU A 11 -3.16 7.65 8.14
N SER A 12 -2.18 7.68 7.25
CA SER A 12 -1.71 6.49 6.53
C SER A 12 -1.14 5.45 7.49
N ILE A 13 -0.35 5.86 8.48
CA ILE A 13 0.17 4.96 9.53
C ILE A 13 -0.96 4.39 10.38
N ILE A 14 -1.86 5.24 10.86
CA ILE A 14 -3.00 4.81 11.70
C ILE A 14 -3.86 3.80 10.93
N TYR A 15 -4.20 4.09 9.69
CA TYR A 15 -4.97 3.20 8.83
C TYR A 15 -4.25 1.86 8.60
N THR A 16 -2.95 1.91 8.28
CA THR A 16 -2.18 0.70 8.02
C THR A 16 -2.08 -0.19 9.27
N VAL A 17 -1.82 0.41 10.43
CA VAL A 17 -1.64 -0.35 11.68
C VAL A 17 -2.98 -0.86 12.23
N LEU A 18 -4.05 -0.06 12.16
CA LEU A 18 -5.35 -0.42 12.75
C LEU A 18 -6.25 -1.26 11.84
N LEU A 19 -6.11 -1.14 10.51
CA LEU A 19 -6.94 -1.89 9.57
C LEU A 19 -6.13 -2.89 8.76
N VAL A 20 -5.08 -2.46 8.04
CA VAL A 20 -4.36 -3.34 7.12
C VAL A 20 -3.66 -4.49 7.87
N PHE A 21 -2.96 -4.18 8.96
CA PHE A 21 -2.24 -5.18 9.76
C PHE A 21 -3.14 -6.28 10.36
N PRO A 22 -4.26 -5.96 11.04
CA PRO A 22 -5.17 -7.01 11.52
C PRO A 22 -5.89 -7.76 10.40
N LEU A 23 -6.26 -7.09 9.30
CA LEU A 23 -6.94 -7.75 8.17
C LEU A 23 -6.04 -8.78 7.48
N MET A 24 -4.73 -8.56 7.45
CA MET A 24 -3.77 -9.53 6.90
C MET A 24 -3.39 -10.67 7.85
N GLY A 25 -4.04 -10.78 9.02
CA GLY A 25 -3.84 -11.89 9.95
C GLY A 25 -2.64 -11.74 10.90
N LYS A 26 -2.08 -10.52 11.02
CA LYS A 26 -1.08 -10.16 12.05
C LYS A 26 0.20 -11.01 12.04
N ASN A 27 0.57 -11.57 10.89
CA ASN A 27 1.77 -12.39 10.71
C ASN A 27 2.97 -11.55 10.22
N TYR A 28 4.16 -12.15 10.19
CA TYR A 28 5.35 -11.50 9.64
C TYR A 28 5.14 -10.98 8.21
N HIS A 29 4.48 -11.77 7.35
CA HIS A 29 4.12 -11.34 6.00
C HIS A 29 3.22 -10.10 5.99
N ALA A 30 2.30 -9.98 6.96
CA ALA A 30 1.47 -8.79 7.12
C ALA A 30 2.31 -7.56 7.48
N SER A 31 3.32 -7.71 8.34
CA SER A 31 4.25 -6.62 8.67
C SER A 31 5.03 -6.13 7.44
N VAL A 32 5.52 -7.06 6.59
CA VAL A 32 6.22 -6.70 5.35
C VAL A 32 5.28 -6.01 4.36
N VAL A 33 4.03 -6.50 4.22
CA VAL A 33 3.04 -5.83 3.37
C VAL A 33 2.66 -4.45 3.91
N CYS A 34 2.54 -4.27 5.22
CA CYS A 34 2.31 -2.95 5.82
C CYS A 34 3.46 -1.98 5.54
N ALA A 35 4.71 -2.44 5.62
CA ALA A 35 5.89 -1.64 5.27
C ALA A 35 5.88 -1.22 3.80
N GLY A 36 5.53 -2.14 2.90
CA GLY A 36 5.35 -1.85 1.48
C GLY A 36 4.19 -0.90 1.20
N TYR A 37 3.03 -1.12 1.83
CA TYR A 37 1.85 -0.29 1.67
C TYR A 37 2.08 1.15 2.11
N LEU A 38 2.75 1.37 3.24
CA LEU A 38 3.17 2.71 3.66
C LEU A 38 4.14 3.34 2.67
N GLY A 39 5.10 2.58 2.16
CA GLY A 39 6.04 3.07 1.15
C GLY A 39 5.36 3.45 -0.18
N LEU A 40 4.26 2.77 -0.54
CA LEU A 40 3.44 3.09 -1.71
C LEU A 40 2.58 4.34 -1.46
N THR A 41 1.96 4.43 -0.29
CA THR A 41 1.02 5.51 0.05
C THR A 41 1.73 6.86 0.25
N LEU A 42 2.98 6.84 0.71
CA LEU A 42 3.77 8.05 0.98
C LEU A 42 4.68 8.46 -0.18
N GLY A 43 4.77 7.62 -1.22
CA GLY A 43 5.72 7.82 -2.31
C GLY A 43 5.28 7.07 -3.57
N ALA A 44 6.11 6.14 -4.01
CA ALA A 44 5.88 5.34 -5.21
C ALA A 44 6.29 3.87 -4.99
N THR A 45 6.13 3.03 -6.01
CA THR A 45 6.57 1.63 -5.98
C THR A 45 8.03 1.43 -5.54
N PRO A 46 9.04 2.23 -5.94
CA PRO A 46 10.42 2.05 -5.45
C PRO A 46 10.58 2.29 -3.94
N THR A 47 9.81 3.20 -3.34
CA THR A 47 9.85 3.41 -1.88
C THR A 47 9.17 2.27 -1.12
N ALA A 48 8.11 1.68 -1.69
CA ALA A 48 7.51 0.45 -1.17
C ALA A 48 8.52 -0.70 -1.16
N ILE A 49 9.23 -0.90 -2.27
CA ILE A 49 10.25 -1.95 -2.40
C ILE A 49 11.38 -1.72 -1.41
N ALA A 50 11.90 -0.49 -1.28
CA ALA A 50 12.94 -0.16 -0.31
C ALA A 50 12.51 -0.47 1.14
N ASN A 51 11.29 -0.09 1.53
CA ASN A 51 10.75 -0.39 2.86
C ASN A 51 10.59 -1.89 3.11
N MET A 52 10.06 -2.63 2.14
CA MET A 52 9.93 -4.09 2.26
C MET A 52 11.29 -4.75 2.36
N THR A 53 12.27 -4.31 1.55
CA THR A 53 13.64 -4.83 1.57
C THR A 53 14.27 -4.60 2.94
N ALA A 54 14.19 -3.39 3.51
CA ALA A 54 14.73 -3.07 4.82
C ALA A 54 14.16 -3.99 5.94
N VAL A 55 12.88 -4.33 5.88
CA VAL A 55 12.28 -5.29 6.83
C VAL A 55 12.78 -6.70 6.55
N THR A 56 12.83 -7.13 5.29
CA THR A 56 13.26 -8.49 4.94
C THR A 56 14.75 -8.75 5.12
N GLU A 57 15.61 -7.72 5.10
CA GLU A 57 17.04 -7.84 5.40
C GLU A 57 17.28 -8.21 6.88
N HIS A 58 16.42 -7.72 7.80
CA HIS A 58 16.56 -7.99 9.23
C HIS A 58 15.81 -9.24 9.71
N PHE A 59 14.68 -9.59 9.07
CA PHE A 59 13.76 -10.62 9.56
C PHE A 59 13.54 -11.80 8.60
N GLY A 60 14.16 -11.78 7.42
CA GLY A 60 14.10 -12.84 6.41
C GLY A 60 13.18 -12.52 5.23
N ALA A 61 13.43 -13.16 4.09
CA ALA A 61 12.72 -12.87 2.84
C ALA A 61 11.22 -13.20 2.91
N SER A 62 10.40 -12.36 2.28
CA SER A 62 8.93 -12.53 2.19
C SER A 62 8.45 -12.37 0.74
N PRO A 63 8.66 -13.38 -0.13
CA PRO A 63 8.32 -13.28 -1.55
C PRO A 63 6.84 -13.00 -1.80
N GLN A 64 5.95 -13.52 -0.94
CA GLN A 64 4.52 -13.29 -1.03
C GLN A 64 4.16 -11.81 -0.94
N ALA A 65 4.79 -11.07 -0.02
CA ALA A 65 4.54 -9.64 0.16
C ALA A 65 4.98 -8.82 -1.08
N PHE A 66 6.12 -9.18 -1.66
CA PHE A 66 6.68 -8.53 -2.86
C PHE A 66 5.85 -8.75 -4.12
N ILE A 67 5.02 -9.80 -4.17
CA ILE A 67 4.09 -10.02 -5.29
C ILE A 67 2.76 -9.30 -5.05
N ILE A 68 2.22 -9.41 -3.84
CA ILE A 68 0.90 -8.86 -3.49
C ILE A 68 0.91 -7.32 -3.54
N VAL A 69 1.94 -6.68 -2.98
CA VAL A 69 1.98 -5.21 -2.85
C VAL A 69 1.98 -4.50 -4.20
N PRO A 70 2.83 -4.83 -5.19
CA PRO A 70 2.79 -4.19 -6.50
C PRO A 70 1.55 -4.56 -7.31
N LEU A 71 1.09 -5.82 -7.23
CA LEU A 71 -0.10 -6.27 -7.96
C LEU A 71 -1.35 -5.49 -7.50
N VAL A 72 -1.51 -5.30 -6.19
CA VAL A 72 -2.61 -4.50 -5.63
C VAL A 72 -2.37 -3.01 -5.83
N GLY A 73 -1.17 -2.51 -5.55
CA GLY A 73 -0.86 -1.09 -5.52
C GLY A 73 -0.67 -0.41 -6.87
N ALA A 74 -0.48 -1.15 -7.95
CA ALA A 74 -0.40 -0.59 -9.30
C ALA A 74 -1.47 -1.20 -10.21
N PHE A 75 -1.41 -2.51 -10.44
CA PHE A 75 -2.26 -3.15 -11.46
C PHE A 75 -3.75 -3.12 -11.13
N PHE A 76 -4.14 -3.54 -9.91
CA PHE A 76 -5.56 -3.53 -9.54
C PHE A 76 -6.12 -2.11 -9.43
N ILE A 77 -5.33 -1.15 -8.92
CA ILE A 77 -5.74 0.26 -8.88
C ILE A 77 -6.05 0.77 -10.29
N ASP A 78 -5.21 0.47 -11.27
CA ASP A 78 -5.45 0.87 -12.66
C ASP A 78 -6.74 0.25 -13.23
N LEU A 79 -6.99 -1.03 -12.94
CA LEU A 79 -8.20 -1.72 -13.39
C LEU A 79 -9.48 -1.10 -12.79
N PHE A 80 -9.49 -0.89 -11.47
CA PHE A 80 -10.61 -0.24 -10.79
C PHE A 80 -10.79 1.20 -11.24
N ASN A 81 -9.69 1.93 -11.47
CA ASN A 81 -9.73 3.29 -11.98
C ASN A 81 -10.42 3.34 -13.36
N ALA A 82 -9.99 2.50 -14.30
CA ALA A 82 -10.60 2.42 -15.64
C ALA A 82 -12.10 2.06 -15.56
N PHE A 83 -12.46 1.12 -14.69
CA PHE A 83 -13.86 0.72 -14.47
C PHE A 83 -14.69 1.87 -13.89
N ILE A 84 -14.22 2.52 -12.82
CA ILE A 84 -14.94 3.62 -12.15
C ILE A 84 -15.11 4.80 -13.11
N ILE A 85 -14.07 5.18 -13.86
CA ILE A 85 -14.16 6.26 -14.85
C ILE A 85 -15.23 5.95 -15.90
N GLN A 86 -15.26 4.72 -16.45
CA GLN A 86 -16.29 4.34 -17.41
C GLN A 86 -17.70 4.43 -16.80
N GLN A 87 -17.91 3.95 -15.58
CA GLN A 87 -19.19 4.06 -14.90
C GLN A 87 -19.60 5.53 -14.67
N PHE A 88 -18.65 6.38 -14.29
CA PHE A 88 -18.91 7.80 -14.06
C PHE A 88 -19.28 8.53 -15.35
N LEU A 89 -18.60 8.22 -16.46
CA LEU A 89 -18.90 8.78 -17.79
C LEU A 89 -20.29 8.34 -18.28
N ASN A 90 -20.65 7.08 -18.09
CA ASN A 90 -21.97 6.53 -18.44
C ASN A 90 -23.09 7.08 -17.55
N PHE A 91 -22.81 7.45 -16.30
CA PHE A 91 -23.79 8.08 -15.41
C PHE A 91 -24.04 9.56 -15.78
N LEU A 92 -23.02 10.24 -16.29
CA LEU A 92 -23.08 11.66 -16.64
C LEU A 92 -23.64 11.92 -18.06
N THR A 93 -23.59 10.94 -18.95
CA THR A 93 -24.09 11.00 -20.35
C THR A 93 -25.46 10.37 -20.46
#